data_AF-A0A0Z8KVA5-F1
#
_entry.id   AF-A0A0Z8KVA5-F1
#
_cell.length_a   1.000
_cell.length_b   1.000
_cell.length_c   1.000
_cell.angle_alpha   90.00
_cell.angle_beta   90.00
_cell.angle_gamma   90.00
#
_symmetry.space_group_name_H-M   'P 1'
#
loop_
_entity.id
_entity.type
_entity.pdbx_description
1 polymer ?
#
loop_
_entity_poly.entity_id
_entity_poly.type
_entity_poly.pdbx_seq_one_letter_code
_entity_poly.pdbx_strand_id
1 'polypeptide(L)'
;MAFIPFKKSNKCLVTDDLFLEVSWEDGKSPDDDSELLGIIEGLDQQYLDSFQHTIEESLPYLTFLQAERLFQALKEVYGQVQLKKVAICHLEGREAVSEGEVYASPFIIDRRYQNLLLPLIQSIMTELDFQHYTYQEKREYFINQIYPSYKASLGLPESALPLFPEEGEQVLGNSYQPSPVSSVSMNATPTVPHQAPKTQSLKKVYLLMGLIGVLALGGIASSIIAYTQLAKQNEQVAYLYQELKHTQHLVSTEHQVDVFSRYFLPNYYSGQKENLVDFLSDGDAKYTVPKIGTLQSVILEQMTYDSDAKEYQVTYVLAVKQEEKTTSLRLSFTVKVSESSKYGFVVTTEPMETSYLK
;
A
#
# COMPACT_ATOMS: atom_id res chain seq x y z
N MET A 1 -6.30 -10.16 -39.12
CA MET A 1 -6.32 -10.89 -37.84
C MET A 1 -7.76 -10.86 -37.36
N ALA A 2 -8.34 -12.01 -37.02
CA ALA A 2 -9.74 -12.11 -36.65
C ALA A 2 -9.92 -11.65 -35.20
N PHE A 3 -10.81 -10.69 -34.98
CA PHE A 3 -11.26 -10.28 -33.66
C PHE A 3 -11.98 -11.47 -33.00
N ILE A 4 -11.46 -11.95 -31.87
CA ILE A 4 -12.18 -12.86 -31.00
C ILE A 4 -12.97 -11.97 -30.05
N PRO A 5 -14.32 -11.96 -30.11
CA PRO A 5 -15.11 -11.20 -29.15
C PRO A 5 -14.92 -11.80 -27.76
N PHE A 6 -14.74 -10.91 -26.76
CA PHE A 6 -14.68 -11.24 -25.34
C PHE A 6 -15.86 -12.17 -25.00
N LYS A 7 -15.56 -13.40 -24.59
CA LYS A 7 -16.60 -14.40 -24.37
C LYS A 7 -17.10 -14.23 -22.94
N LYS A 8 -18.08 -13.33 -22.77
CA LYS A 8 -18.77 -13.09 -21.49
C LYS A 8 -19.27 -14.42 -20.89
N SER A 9 -18.50 -15.01 -19.99
CA SER A 9 -18.94 -16.12 -19.17
C SER A 9 -19.69 -15.52 -17.99
N ASN A 10 -21.02 -15.60 -17.99
CA ASN A 10 -21.84 -15.18 -16.83
C ASN A 10 -21.65 -16.08 -15.59
N LYS A 11 -20.68 -17.00 -15.60
CA LYS A 11 -20.35 -17.86 -14.46
C LYS A 11 -19.07 -17.37 -13.82
N CYS A 12 -19.13 -17.12 -12.51
CA CYS A 12 -17.95 -16.86 -11.70
C CYS A 12 -16.99 -18.07 -11.79
N LEU A 13 -15.76 -17.81 -12.22
CA LEU A 13 -14.68 -18.80 -12.29
C LEU A 13 -13.75 -18.73 -11.07
N VAL A 14 -13.82 -17.63 -10.31
CA VAL A 14 -13.03 -17.44 -9.08
C VAL A 14 -13.59 -18.32 -7.97
N THR A 15 -12.71 -19.01 -7.25
CA THR A 15 -13.08 -19.97 -6.20
C THR A 15 -12.55 -19.60 -4.81
N ASP A 16 -11.83 -18.48 -4.71
CA ASP A 16 -11.34 -17.93 -3.46
C ASP A 16 -12.51 -17.61 -2.51
N ASP A 17 -12.27 -17.71 -1.19
CA ASP A 17 -13.28 -17.45 -0.16
C ASP A 17 -13.86 -16.03 -0.29
N LEU A 18 -12.99 -15.05 -0.54
CA LEU A 18 -13.33 -13.68 -0.89
C LEU A 18 -12.59 -13.25 -2.15
N PHE A 19 -13.30 -12.56 -3.03
CA PHE A 19 -12.80 -12.01 -4.29
C PHE A 19 -13.52 -10.70 -4.61
N LEU A 20 -13.31 -10.16 -5.81
CA LEU A 20 -13.81 -8.86 -6.20
C LEU A 20 -14.70 -8.96 -7.44
N GLU A 21 -15.74 -8.13 -7.48
CA GLU A 21 -16.45 -7.79 -8.70
C GLU A 21 -16.10 -6.37 -9.13
N VAL A 22 -15.67 -6.22 -10.40
CA VAL A 22 -15.32 -4.93 -11.00
C VAL A 22 -16.41 -4.47 -11.96
N SER A 23 -16.95 -3.28 -11.70
CA SER A 23 -17.86 -2.58 -12.59
C SER A 23 -17.15 -1.40 -13.25
N TRP A 24 -17.11 -1.42 -14.59
CA TRP A 24 -16.53 -0.35 -15.41
C TRP A 24 -17.50 0.82 -15.57
N GLU A 25 -16.95 2.00 -15.85
CA GLU A 25 -17.75 3.13 -16.34
C GLU A 25 -18.29 2.83 -17.75
N ASP A 26 -19.42 3.45 -18.11
CA ASP A 26 -20.05 3.23 -19.41
C ASP A 26 -19.07 3.56 -20.55
N GLY A 27 -18.85 2.60 -21.45
CA GLY A 27 -17.93 2.74 -22.60
C GLY A 27 -16.44 2.70 -22.24
N LYS A 28 -16.07 2.29 -21.03
CA LYS A 28 -14.67 2.12 -20.59
C LYS A 28 -14.34 0.69 -20.18
N SER A 29 -15.10 -0.27 -20.68
CA SER A 29 -14.85 -1.68 -20.43
C SER A 29 -13.79 -2.23 -21.40
N PRO A 30 -13.20 -3.41 -21.14
CA PRO A 30 -12.30 -4.06 -22.10
C PRO A 30 -12.95 -4.35 -23.46
N ASP A 31 -14.28 -4.41 -23.54
CA ASP A 31 -15.02 -4.56 -24.80
C ASP A 31 -14.94 -3.28 -25.66
N ASP A 32 -14.76 -2.12 -25.03
CA ASP A 32 -14.81 -0.79 -25.66
C ASP A 32 -13.42 -0.14 -25.81
N ASP A 33 -12.43 -0.59 -25.03
CA ASP A 33 -11.10 -0.02 -24.94
C ASP A 33 -10.02 -1.06 -25.30
N SER A 34 -9.47 -0.94 -26.51
CA SER A 34 -8.43 -1.84 -27.02
C SER A 34 -7.09 -1.73 -26.30
N GLU A 35 -6.79 -0.58 -25.70
CA GLU A 35 -5.57 -0.40 -24.92
C GLU A 35 -5.70 -1.12 -23.58
N LEU A 36 -6.86 -1.00 -22.92
CA LEU A 36 -7.20 -1.78 -21.73
C LEU A 36 -7.16 -3.29 -22.00
N LEU A 37 -7.71 -3.74 -23.14
CA LEU A 37 -7.63 -5.13 -23.56
C LEU A 37 -6.17 -5.60 -23.69
N GLY A 38 -5.32 -4.81 -24.35
CA GLY A 38 -3.89 -5.13 -24.49
C GLY A 38 -3.14 -5.20 -23.15
N ILE A 39 -3.52 -4.38 -22.17
CA ILE A 39 -2.98 -4.47 -20.80
C ILE A 39 -3.36 -5.81 -20.16
N ILE A 40 -4.63 -6.22 -20.28
CA ILE A 40 -5.14 -7.49 -19.73
C ILE A 40 -4.41 -8.66 -20.37
N GLU A 41 -4.32 -8.72 -21.70
CA GLU A 41 -3.60 -9.76 -22.43
C GLU A 41 -2.11 -9.84 -22.01
N GLY A 42 -1.47 -8.68 -21.81
CA GLY A 42 -0.09 -8.60 -21.36
C GLY A 42 0.10 -9.16 -19.94
N LEU A 43 -0.81 -8.84 -19.02
CA LEU A 43 -0.80 -9.37 -17.66
C LEU A 43 -1.05 -10.88 -17.64
N ASP A 44 -2.01 -11.36 -18.44
CA ASP A 44 -2.32 -12.80 -18.52
C ASP A 44 -1.14 -13.61 -19.06
N GLN A 45 -0.39 -13.07 -20.03
CA GLN A 45 0.86 -13.68 -20.51
C GLN A 45 1.96 -13.65 -19.45
N GLN A 46 2.11 -12.53 -18.73
CA GLN A 46 3.16 -12.38 -17.72
C GLN A 46 2.94 -13.28 -16.50
N TYR A 47 1.68 -13.54 -16.13
CA TYR A 47 1.30 -14.28 -14.93
C TYR A 47 0.64 -15.64 -15.23
N LEU A 48 0.91 -16.20 -16.41
CA LEU A 48 0.33 -17.47 -16.88
C LEU A 48 0.45 -18.63 -15.87
N ASP A 49 1.59 -18.72 -15.18
CA ASP A 49 1.86 -19.79 -14.20
C ASP A 49 1.32 -19.46 -12.79
N SER A 50 0.86 -18.23 -12.55
CA SER A 50 0.41 -17.75 -11.24
C SER A 50 -1.11 -17.59 -11.14
N PHE A 51 -1.78 -17.25 -12.24
CA PHE A 51 -3.24 -17.12 -12.27
C PHE A 51 -3.88 -18.47 -12.57
N GLN A 52 -4.84 -18.88 -11.73
CA GLN A 52 -5.63 -20.09 -11.99
C GLN A 52 -6.50 -19.96 -13.24
N HIS A 53 -7.03 -18.75 -13.47
CA HIS A 53 -7.79 -18.35 -14.64
C HIS A 53 -7.27 -17.00 -15.12
N THR A 54 -7.26 -16.75 -16.43
CA THR A 54 -6.87 -15.44 -16.95
C THR A 54 -7.83 -14.35 -16.48
N ILE A 55 -7.35 -13.12 -16.37
CA ILE A 55 -8.18 -11.94 -16.09
C ILE A 55 -9.26 -11.82 -17.18
N GLU A 56 -8.89 -12.07 -18.44
CA GLU A 56 -9.85 -12.08 -19.55
C GLU A 56 -11.04 -13.04 -19.31
N GLU A 57 -10.75 -14.27 -18.87
CA GLU A 57 -11.78 -15.29 -18.63
C GLU A 57 -12.60 -15.06 -17.36
N SER A 58 -11.99 -14.48 -16.32
CA SER A 58 -12.62 -14.37 -15.01
C SER A 58 -13.47 -13.12 -14.83
N LEU A 59 -13.27 -12.08 -15.66
CA LEU A 59 -14.04 -10.84 -15.61
C LEU A 59 -15.57 -11.09 -15.65
N PRO A 60 -16.37 -10.36 -14.85
CA PRO A 60 -15.99 -9.19 -14.03
C PRO A 60 -15.35 -9.54 -12.67
N TYR A 61 -15.14 -10.83 -12.40
CA TYR A 61 -14.63 -11.29 -11.11
C TYR A 61 -13.11 -11.44 -11.11
N LEU A 62 -12.46 -10.93 -10.06
CA LEU A 62 -11.02 -10.96 -9.91
C LEU A 62 -10.64 -11.43 -8.51
N THR A 63 -9.61 -12.25 -8.42
CA THR A 63 -8.89 -12.44 -7.15
C THR A 63 -8.25 -11.12 -6.71
N PHE A 64 -7.90 -11.00 -5.42
CA PHE A 64 -7.18 -9.83 -4.93
C PHE A 64 -5.85 -9.63 -5.67
N LEU A 65 -5.11 -10.71 -5.94
CA LEU A 65 -3.87 -10.65 -6.71
C LEU A 65 -4.10 -10.08 -8.12
N GLN A 66 -5.08 -10.61 -8.86
CA GLN A 66 -5.40 -10.13 -10.21
C GLN A 66 -5.78 -8.65 -10.20
N ALA A 67 -6.64 -8.22 -9.27
CA ALA A 67 -7.06 -6.83 -9.16
C ALA A 67 -5.88 -5.89 -8.88
N GLU A 68 -4.98 -6.25 -7.97
CA GLU A 68 -3.81 -5.41 -7.67
C GLU A 68 -2.85 -5.29 -8.86
N ARG A 69 -2.64 -6.39 -9.61
CA ARG A 69 -1.84 -6.32 -10.86
C ARG A 69 -2.51 -5.46 -11.91
N LEU A 70 -3.81 -5.63 -12.11
CA LEU A 70 -4.57 -4.83 -13.06
C LEU A 70 -4.55 -3.35 -12.67
N PHE A 71 -4.90 -3.01 -11.43
CA PHE A 71 -5.02 -1.62 -11.00
C PHE A 71 -3.67 -0.89 -11.01
N GLN A 72 -2.58 -1.58 -10.67
CA GLN A 72 -1.24 -1.02 -10.82
C GLN A 72 -0.89 -0.77 -12.29
N ALA A 73 -1.21 -1.69 -13.21
CA ALA A 73 -0.98 -1.47 -14.64
C ALA A 73 -1.83 -0.32 -15.19
N LEU A 74 -3.10 -0.23 -14.79
CA LEU A 74 -3.99 0.88 -15.17
C LEU A 74 -3.47 2.23 -14.68
N LYS A 75 -2.96 2.27 -13.44
CA LYS A 75 -2.30 3.45 -12.87
C LYS A 75 -1.08 3.87 -13.68
N GLU A 76 -0.26 2.91 -14.10
CA GLU A 76 0.97 3.17 -14.86
C GLU A 76 0.69 3.68 -16.27
N VAL A 77 -0.30 3.10 -16.96
CA VAL A 77 -0.63 3.46 -18.34
C VAL A 77 -1.46 4.74 -18.43
N TYR A 78 -2.55 4.82 -17.67
CA TYR A 78 -3.51 5.93 -17.79
C TYR A 78 -3.25 7.06 -16.79
N GLY A 79 -2.48 6.83 -15.73
CA GLY A 79 -2.21 7.81 -14.67
C GLY A 79 -3.38 8.06 -13.71
N GLN A 80 -4.61 8.05 -14.23
CA GLN A 80 -5.85 8.10 -13.46
C GLN A 80 -6.98 7.34 -14.18
N VAL A 81 -7.58 6.38 -13.49
CA VAL A 81 -8.74 5.61 -13.93
C VAL A 81 -9.82 5.67 -12.86
N GLN A 82 -11.08 5.73 -13.27
CA GLN A 82 -12.23 5.58 -12.40
C GLN A 82 -13.01 4.35 -12.85
N LEU A 83 -13.25 3.45 -11.91
CA LEU A 83 -14.19 2.35 -12.05
C LEU A 83 -15.49 2.77 -11.38
N LYS A 84 -16.61 2.31 -11.93
CA LYS A 84 -17.94 2.60 -11.39
C LYS A 84 -18.09 2.04 -9.98
N LYS A 85 -17.64 0.80 -9.76
CA LYS A 85 -17.69 0.12 -8.45
C LYS A 85 -16.65 -0.99 -8.41
N VAL A 86 -16.04 -1.18 -7.23
CA VAL A 86 -15.31 -2.41 -6.89
C VAL A 86 -15.93 -2.95 -5.61
N ALA A 87 -16.43 -4.18 -5.63
CA ALA A 87 -17.14 -4.80 -4.51
C ALA A 87 -16.44 -6.08 -4.06
N ILE A 88 -16.40 -6.34 -2.76
CA ILE A 88 -16.06 -7.66 -2.21
C ILE A 88 -17.21 -8.62 -2.53
N CYS A 89 -16.86 -9.86 -2.81
CA CYS A 89 -17.79 -10.93 -3.12
C CYS A 89 -17.34 -12.23 -2.46
N HIS A 90 -18.31 -13.09 -2.18
CA HIS A 90 -18.13 -14.51 -1.84
C HIS A 90 -18.98 -15.39 -2.74
N LEU A 91 -18.77 -16.70 -2.68
CA LEU A 91 -19.63 -17.67 -3.36
C LEU A 91 -20.74 -18.16 -2.43
N GLU A 92 -21.99 -18.03 -2.86
CA GLU A 92 -23.11 -18.79 -2.30
C GLU A 92 -23.48 -19.92 -3.26
N GLY A 93 -22.96 -21.11 -2.96
CA GLY A 93 -23.07 -22.27 -3.85
C GLY A 93 -22.22 -22.11 -5.11
N ARG A 94 -22.80 -21.55 -6.18
CA ARG A 94 -22.11 -21.28 -7.46
C ARG A 94 -22.32 -19.87 -7.99
N GLU A 95 -23.00 -19.02 -7.21
CA GLU A 95 -23.28 -17.65 -7.58
C GLU A 95 -22.39 -16.72 -6.75
N ALA A 96 -21.81 -15.72 -7.41
CA ALA A 96 -21.08 -14.67 -6.75
C ALA A 96 -22.08 -13.70 -6.12
N VAL A 97 -21.93 -13.44 -4.83
CA VAL A 97 -22.80 -12.54 -4.06
C VAL A 97 -21.95 -11.41 -3.51
N SER A 98 -22.40 -10.18 -3.73
CA SER A 98 -21.78 -8.96 -3.18
C SER A 98 -22.71 -8.23 -2.21
N GLU A 99 -23.90 -8.78 -1.93
CA GLU A 99 -24.89 -8.15 -1.07
C GLU A 99 -24.45 -8.25 0.39
N GLY A 100 -24.46 -7.11 1.10
CA GLY A 100 -23.95 -7.02 2.47
C GLY A 100 -22.42 -6.91 2.59
N GLU A 101 -21.68 -7.15 1.52
CA GLU A 101 -20.23 -7.02 1.46
C GLU A 101 -19.79 -5.55 1.25
N VAL A 102 -18.58 -5.22 1.69
CA VAL A 102 -18.02 -3.87 1.46
C VAL A 102 -17.73 -3.66 -0.01
N TYR A 103 -17.97 -2.43 -0.48
CA TYR A 103 -17.60 -2.00 -1.82
C TYR A 103 -17.07 -0.57 -1.75
N ALA A 104 -16.53 -0.05 -2.84
CA ALA A 104 -16.23 1.37 -3.02
C ALA A 104 -16.77 1.86 -4.37
N SER A 105 -17.48 2.99 -4.36
CA SER A 105 -18.19 3.53 -5.53
C SER A 105 -18.30 5.07 -5.47
N PRO A 106 -17.65 5.83 -6.36
CA PRO A 106 -16.74 5.37 -7.41
C PRO A 106 -15.41 4.86 -6.84
N PHE A 107 -14.74 3.97 -7.57
CA PHE A 107 -13.41 3.49 -7.22
C PHE A 107 -12.36 4.21 -8.07
N ILE A 108 -11.47 4.96 -7.43
CA ILE A 108 -10.50 5.83 -8.11
C ILE A 108 -9.10 5.22 -8.00
N ILE A 109 -8.48 4.96 -9.16
CA ILE A 109 -7.10 4.52 -9.30
C ILE A 109 -6.31 5.72 -9.84
N ASP A 110 -5.66 6.47 -8.97
CA ASP A 110 -4.82 7.61 -9.37
C ASP A 110 -3.37 7.41 -8.95
N ARG A 111 -2.54 8.45 -9.09
CA ARG A 111 -1.13 8.42 -8.65
C ARG A 111 -0.94 8.06 -7.17
N ARG A 112 -1.95 8.30 -6.33
CA ARG A 112 -1.95 8.01 -4.89
C ARG A 112 -2.44 6.60 -4.56
N TYR A 113 -3.00 5.86 -5.51
CA TYR A 113 -3.39 4.46 -5.29
C TYR A 113 -2.19 3.65 -4.78
N GLN A 114 -2.35 2.98 -3.63
CA GLN A 114 -1.32 2.14 -3.02
C GLN A 114 -1.72 0.68 -3.02
N ASN A 115 -2.96 0.40 -2.62
CA ASN A 115 -3.60 -0.90 -2.62
C ASN A 115 -5.11 -0.71 -2.51
N LEU A 116 -5.84 -1.78 -2.77
CA LEU A 116 -7.28 -1.94 -2.75
C LEU A 116 -7.88 -1.76 -1.35
N LEU A 117 -7.17 -2.17 -0.31
CA LEU A 117 -7.69 -2.15 1.06
C LEU A 117 -8.02 -0.72 1.50
N LEU A 118 -7.19 0.27 1.13
CA LEU A 118 -7.40 1.66 1.55
C LEU A 118 -8.74 2.25 1.06
N PRO A 119 -9.10 2.21 -0.24
CA PRO A 119 -10.42 2.62 -0.69
C PRO A 119 -11.59 1.88 -0.02
N LEU A 120 -11.45 0.58 0.24
CA LEU A 120 -12.51 -0.22 0.89
C LEU A 120 -12.68 0.16 2.36
N ILE A 121 -11.58 0.34 3.10
CA ILE A 121 -11.59 0.85 4.49
C ILE A 121 -12.23 2.24 4.52
N GLN A 122 -11.85 3.13 3.60
CA GLN A 122 -12.46 4.44 3.51
C GLN A 122 -13.97 4.35 3.28
N SER A 123 -14.41 3.49 2.37
CA SER A 123 -15.82 3.33 2.07
C SER A 123 -16.62 2.80 3.27
N ILE A 124 -16.19 1.71 3.90
CA ILE A 124 -16.92 1.14 5.06
C ILE A 124 -17.02 2.12 6.24
N MET A 125 -16.03 3.01 6.38
CA MET A 125 -15.98 4.00 7.46
C MET A 125 -16.82 5.24 7.17
N THR A 126 -17.07 5.59 5.91
CA THR A 126 -17.61 6.91 5.54
C THR A 126 -18.92 6.86 4.75
N GLU A 127 -19.21 5.79 4.01
CA GLU A 127 -20.42 5.69 3.20
C GLU A 127 -21.66 5.38 4.06
N LEU A 128 -22.80 5.95 3.65
CA LEU A 128 -24.07 5.83 4.36
C LEU A 128 -24.60 4.39 4.40
N ASP A 129 -24.26 3.59 3.41
CA ASP A 129 -24.71 2.20 3.28
C ASP A 129 -24.16 1.35 4.44
N PHE A 130 -23.02 1.74 5.01
CA PHE A 130 -22.39 1.06 6.15
C PHE A 130 -22.63 1.75 7.50
N GLN A 131 -23.46 2.79 7.58
CA GLN A 131 -23.67 3.55 8.83
C GLN A 131 -24.35 2.72 9.94
N HIS A 132 -25.03 1.65 9.57
CA HIS A 132 -25.80 0.79 10.48
C HIS A 132 -24.90 -0.20 11.26
N TYR A 133 -23.67 -0.42 10.80
CA TYR A 133 -22.68 -1.24 11.48
C TYR A 133 -21.89 -0.41 12.49
N THR A 134 -21.64 -0.99 13.64
CA THR A 134 -20.76 -0.42 14.66
C THR A 134 -19.30 -0.41 14.19
N TYR A 135 -18.49 0.46 14.79
CA TYR A 135 -17.05 0.49 14.55
C TYR A 135 -16.39 -0.90 14.75
N GLN A 136 -16.75 -1.59 15.83
CA GLN A 136 -16.20 -2.90 16.17
C GLN A 136 -16.53 -3.95 15.10
N GLU A 137 -17.78 -3.99 14.61
CA GLU A 137 -18.19 -4.93 13.56
C GLU A 137 -17.41 -4.69 12.26
N LYS A 138 -17.24 -3.42 11.85
CA LYS A 138 -16.45 -3.06 10.66
C LYS A 138 -14.99 -3.50 10.80
N ARG A 139 -14.40 -3.22 11.96
CA ARG A 139 -13.01 -3.58 12.27
C ARG A 139 -12.82 -5.08 12.27
N GLU A 140 -13.69 -5.84 12.95
CA GLU A 140 -13.61 -7.29 13.02
C GLU A 140 -13.82 -7.94 11.66
N TYR A 141 -14.72 -7.42 10.83
CA TYR A 141 -14.92 -7.89 9.46
C TYR A 141 -13.63 -7.75 8.63
N PHE A 142 -12.94 -6.62 8.70
CA PHE A 142 -11.67 -6.45 8.01
C PHE A 142 -10.57 -7.36 8.56
N ILE A 143 -10.38 -7.38 9.88
CA ILE A 143 -9.28 -8.12 10.53
C ILE A 143 -9.47 -9.63 10.40
N ASN A 144 -10.70 -10.13 10.49
CA ASN A 144 -10.97 -11.57 10.54
C ASN A 144 -11.31 -12.17 9.17
N GLN A 145 -11.72 -11.38 8.18
CA GLN A 145 -12.18 -11.89 6.88
C GLN A 145 -11.36 -11.32 5.71
N ILE A 146 -11.38 -10.00 5.52
CA ILE A 146 -10.75 -9.38 4.34
C ILE A 146 -9.22 -9.49 4.39
N TYR A 147 -8.61 -9.10 5.51
CA TYR A 147 -7.15 -9.09 5.65
C TYR A 147 -6.52 -10.47 5.47
N PRO A 148 -7.03 -11.55 6.09
CA PRO A 148 -6.54 -12.90 5.84
C PRO A 148 -6.63 -13.31 4.36
N SER A 149 -7.77 -13.04 3.71
CA SER A 149 -8.01 -13.40 2.31
C SER A 149 -7.11 -12.62 1.35
N TYR A 150 -7.00 -11.31 1.55
CA TYR A 150 -6.13 -10.43 0.78
C TYR A 150 -4.65 -10.83 0.94
N LYS A 151 -4.21 -11.06 2.18
CA LYS A 151 -2.83 -11.49 2.48
C LYS A 151 -2.50 -12.82 1.83
N ALA A 152 -3.41 -13.80 1.93
CA ALA A 152 -3.22 -15.12 1.34
C ALA A 152 -3.12 -15.05 -0.19
N SER A 153 -4.00 -14.27 -0.83
CA SER A 153 -4.01 -14.09 -2.29
C SER A 153 -2.72 -13.46 -2.81
N LEU A 154 -2.15 -12.47 -2.11
CA LEU A 154 -0.92 -11.80 -2.54
C LEU A 154 0.38 -12.42 -1.98
N GLY A 155 0.30 -13.36 -1.04
CA GLY A 155 1.48 -13.92 -0.36
C GLY A 155 2.22 -12.91 0.52
N LEU A 156 1.50 -11.97 1.15
CA LEU A 156 2.09 -10.88 1.93
C LEU A 156 2.34 -11.27 3.41
N PRO A 157 3.28 -10.62 4.11
CA PRO A 157 3.36 -10.68 5.56
C PRO A 157 2.31 -9.76 6.22
N GLU A 158 1.99 -10.02 7.49
CA GLU A 158 1.04 -9.20 8.27
C GLU A 158 1.45 -7.72 8.34
N SER A 159 2.75 -7.45 8.42
CA SER A 159 3.31 -6.09 8.48
C SER A 159 3.11 -5.27 7.21
N ALA A 160 2.69 -5.88 6.10
CA ALA A 160 2.39 -5.18 4.86
C ALA A 160 0.93 -4.69 4.79
N LEU A 161 0.09 -5.09 5.74
CA LEU A 161 -1.32 -4.69 5.78
C LEU A 161 -1.47 -3.28 6.37
N PRO A 162 -2.38 -2.45 5.86
CA PRO A 162 -2.70 -1.18 6.47
C PRO A 162 -3.37 -1.40 7.84
N LEU A 163 -3.13 -0.49 8.77
CA LEU A 163 -3.86 -0.47 10.03
C LEU A 163 -5.32 -0.11 9.76
N PHE A 164 -6.24 -0.80 10.43
CA PHE A 164 -7.63 -0.35 10.46
C PHE A 164 -7.71 0.92 11.34
N PRO A 165 -8.33 2.02 10.86
CA PRO A 165 -8.36 3.29 11.58
C PRO A 165 -8.96 3.15 12.98
N GLU A 166 -8.48 3.94 13.94
CA GLU A 166 -9.06 3.94 15.29
C GLU A 166 -10.43 4.64 15.35
N GLU A 167 -11.23 4.34 16.38
CA GLU A 167 -12.55 4.95 16.52
C GLU A 167 -12.45 6.48 16.67
N GLY A 168 -13.11 7.21 15.77
CA GLY A 168 -13.06 8.68 15.74
C GLY A 168 -11.88 9.27 14.95
N GLU A 169 -11.01 8.45 14.37
CA GLU A 169 -10.02 8.91 13.41
C GLU A 169 -10.69 9.37 12.11
N GLN A 170 -10.32 10.55 11.61
CA GLN A 170 -10.85 11.04 10.34
C GLN A 170 -10.18 10.31 9.18
N VAL A 171 -10.89 9.35 8.60
CA VAL A 171 -10.49 8.74 7.33
C VAL A 171 -10.68 9.79 6.24
N LEU A 172 -9.58 10.26 5.64
CA LEU A 172 -9.57 11.38 4.69
C LEU A 172 -10.38 11.01 3.44
N GLY A 173 -11.66 11.39 3.44
CA GLY A 173 -12.57 11.13 2.35
C GLY A 173 -12.27 11.99 1.13
N ASN A 174 -11.93 11.37 0.00
CA ASN A 174 -12.09 12.01 -1.30
C ASN A 174 -13.60 12.14 -1.59
N SER A 175 -14.26 13.16 -1.03
CA SER A 175 -15.67 13.48 -1.36
C SER A 175 -15.74 14.10 -2.75
N TYR A 176 -15.79 13.27 -3.78
CA TYR A 176 -16.26 13.71 -5.10
C TYR A 176 -17.78 13.67 -5.10
N GLN A 177 -18.42 14.80 -4.81
CA GLN A 177 -19.84 14.97 -5.14
C GLN A 177 -20.00 14.82 -6.66
N PRO A 178 -20.85 13.90 -7.15
CA PRO A 178 -21.28 13.92 -8.53
C PRO A 178 -22.05 15.22 -8.76
N SER A 179 -21.59 16.05 -9.69
CA SER A 179 -22.41 17.16 -10.19
C SER A 179 -23.67 16.57 -10.84
N PRO A 180 -24.88 17.03 -10.51
CA PRO A 180 -26.09 16.51 -11.13
C PRO A 180 -26.08 16.85 -12.62
N VAL A 181 -26.02 15.80 -13.45
CA VAL A 181 -26.25 15.84 -14.89
C VAL A 181 -27.68 16.33 -15.10
N SER A 182 -27.83 17.55 -15.62
CA SER A 182 -29.13 18.08 -16.02
C SER A 182 -29.58 17.37 -17.30
N SER A 183 -30.56 16.49 -17.18
CA SER A 183 -31.27 15.91 -18.32
C SER A 183 -32.17 16.97 -18.95
N VAL A 184 -31.77 17.49 -20.11
CA VAL A 184 -32.66 18.32 -20.95
C VAL A 184 -33.49 17.38 -21.82
N SER A 185 -34.73 17.10 -21.39
CA SER A 185 -35.76 16.54 -22.26
C SER A 185 -36.25 17.61 -23.24
N MET A 186 -36.11 17.34 -24.53
CA MET A 186 -36.84 18.04 -25.58
C MET A 186 -38.31 17.59 -25.57
N ASN A 187 -39.26 18.52 -25.63
CA ASN A 187 -40.38 18.46 -26.58
C ASN A 187 -41.22 19.75 -26.63
N ALA A 188 -41.40 20.22 -27.87
CA ALA A 188 -42.54 20.92 -28.49
C ALA A 188 -43.12 22.24 -27.90
N THR A 189 -42.97 23.32 -28.68
CA THR A 189 -43.93 24.45 -28.81
C THR A 189 -45.10 24.02 -29.73
N PRO A 190 -46.27 24.72 -29.84
CA PRO A 190 -46.49 26.19 -29.76
C PRO A 190 -47.76 26.63 -28.96
N THR A 191 -47.88 27.85 -28.41
CA THR A 191 -48.41 29.06 -29.08
C THR A 191 -48.52 30.22 -28.06
N VAL A 192 -48.42 31.45 -28.54
CA VAL A 192 -48.47 32.73 -27.79
C VAL A 192 -49.91 33.28 -27.74
N PRO A 193 -50.32 33.95 -26.65
CA PRO A 193 -50.74 35.35 -26.81
C PRO A 193 -50.10 36.32 -25.79
N HIS A 194 -49.83 37.52 -26.31
CA HIS A 194 -49.22 38.70 -25.69
C HIS A 194 -50.04 39.29 -24.53
N GLN A 195 -49.41 39.59 -23.38
CA GLN A 195 -49.83 40.69 -22.48
C GLN A 195 -48.63 41.37 -21.76
N ALA A 196 -48.57 42.70 -21.96
CA ALA A 196 -47.91 43.83 -21.25
C ALA A 196 -46.65 43.65 -20.36
N PRO A 197 -45.65 44.56 -20.45
CA PRO A 197 -44.43 44.49 -19.66
C PRO A 197 -44.67 44.96 -18.21
N LYS A 198 -44.37 44.09 -17.24
CA LYS A 198 -44.19 44.49 -15.83
C LYS A 198 -42.74 44.94 -15.64
N THR A 199 -42.56 46.23 -15.34
CA THR A 199 -41.30 46.84 -14.93
C THR A 199 -40.77 46.16 -13.66
N GLN A 200 -39.73 45.34 -13.80
CA GLN A 200 -38.98 44.81 -12.66
C GLN A 200 -38.01 45.89 -12.14
N SER A 201 -38.07 46.16 -10.84
CA SER A 201 -37.27 47.18 -10.17
C SER A 201 -35.78 46.81 -10.16
N LEU A 202 -34.96 47.60 -10.86
CA LEU A 202 -33.50 47.47 -10.95
C LEU A 202 -32.81 47.38 -9.57
N LYS A 203 -33.39 47.98 -8.51
CA LYS A 203 -32.85 47.90 -7.14
C LYS A 203 -32.83 46.45 -6.60
N LYS A 204 -33.75 45.59 -6.99
CA LYS A 204 -33.77 44.18 -6.58
C LYS A 204 -32.69 43.35 -7.30
N VAL A 205 -32.32 43.74 -8.52
CA VAL A 205 -31.25 43.07 -9.31
C VAL A 205 -29.87 43.42 -8.75
N TYR A 206 -29.61 44.68 -8.39
CA TYR A 206 -28.35 45.07 -7.75
C TYR A 206 -28.17 44.48 -6.35
N LEU A 207 -29.25 44.33 -5.59
CA LEU A 207 -29.22 43.65 -4.29
C LEU A 207 -28.89 42.16 -4.43
N LEU A 208 -29.44 41.49 -5.45
CA LEU A 208 -29.13 40.10 -5.76
C LEU A 208 -27.68 39.93 -6.26
N MET A 209 -27.19 40.85 -7.10
CA MET A 209 -25.80 40.87 -7.57
C MET A 209 -24.80 41.13 -6.44
N GLY A 210 -25.12 42.03 -5.50
CA GLY A 210 -24.28 42.26 -4.32
C GLY A 210 -24.19 41.03 -3.42
N LEU A 211 -25.30 40.30 -3.23
CA LEU A 211 -25.32 39.06 -2.45
C LEU A 211 -24.50 37.94 -3.13
N ILE A 212 -24.62 37.79 -4.46
CA ILE A 212 -23.83 36.82 -5.23
C ILE A 212 -22.33 37.15 -5.19
N GLY A 213 -21.96 38.44 -5.26
CA GLY A 213 -20.57 38.88 -5.15
C GLY A 213 -19.94 38.56 -3.79
N VAL A 214 -20.68 38.76 -2.70
CA VAL A 214 -20.20 38.42 -1.34
C VAL A 214 -20.09 36.90 -1.14
N LEU A 215 -21.04 36.12 -1.66
CA LEU A 215 -20.97 34.65 -1.61
C LEU A 215 -19.81 34.09 -2.43
N ALA A 216 -19.52 34.67 -3.61
CA ALA A 216 -18.40 34.26 -4.45
C ALA A 216 -17.05 34.52 -3.76
N LEU A 217 -16.87 35.68 -3.12
CA LEU A 217 -15.65 36.00 -2.38
C LEU A 217 -15.47 35.10 -1.14
N GLY A 218 -16.56 34.78 -0.43
CA GLY A 218 -16.54 33.82 0.68
C GLY A 218 -16.16 32.41 0.24
N GLY A 219 -16.67 31.94 -0.90
CA GLY A 219 -16.33 30.64 -1.48
C GLY A 219 -14.88 30.51 -1.95
N ILE A 220 -14.30 31.60 -2.47
CA ILE A 220 -12.87 31.61 -2.85
C ILE A 220 -11.99 31.55 -1.60
N ALA A 221 -12.30 32.33 -0.56
CA ALA A 221 -11.54 32.33 0.69
C ALA A 221 -11.57 30.96 1.40
N SER A 222 -12.74 30.30 1.46
CA SER A 222 -12.86 28.95 2.01
C SER A 222 -12.10 27.91 1.19
N SER A 223 -12.10 28.04 -0.14
CA SER A 223 -11.35 27.14 -1.04
C SER A 223 -9.83 27.26 -0.85
N ILE A 224 -9.31 28.46 -0.62
CA ILE A 224 -7.87 28.67 -0.36
C ILE A 224 -7.49 28.06 0.99
N ILE A 225 -8.31 28.22 2.04
CA ILE A 225 -8.05 27.61 3.35
C ILE A 225 -8.13 26.08 3.28
N ALA A 226 -9.12 25.53 2.58
CA ALA A 226 -9.22 24.09 2.36
C ALA A 226 -8.02 23.55 1.58
N TYR A 227 -7.55 24.27 0.55
CA TYR A 227 -6.38 23.88 -0.23
C TYR A 227 -5.08 23.91 0.58
N THR A 228 -4.87 24.93 1.41
CA THR A 228 -3.66 25.01 2.26
C THR A 228 -3.67 23.97 3.37
N GLN A 229 -4.85 23.67 3.96
CA GLN A 229 -5.03 22.57 4.90
C GLN A 229 -4.72 21.21 4.25
N LEU A 230 -5.25 20.97 3.04
CA LEU A 230 -5.03 19.75 2.27
C LEU A 230 -3.56 19.59 1.84
N ALA A 231 -2.90 20.67 1.41
CA ALA A 231 -1.49 20.67 1.07
C ALA A 231 -0.62 20.30 2.28
N LYS A 232 -0.91 20.87 3.46
CA LYS A 232 -0.22 20.54 4.71
C LYS A 232 -0.43 19.09 5.15
N GLN A 233 -1.64 18.56 4.99
CA GLN A 233 -1.93 17.15 5.26
C GLN A 233 -1.20 16.21 4.29
N ASN A 234 -1.17 16.54 2.99
CA ASN A 234 -0.42 15.77 2.00
C ASN A 234 1.09 15.75 2.28
N GLU A 235 1.66 16.87 2.75
CA GLU A 235 3.07 16.93 3.16
C GLU A 235 3.34 16.04 4.37
N GLN A 236 2.44 16.04 5.37
CA GLN A 236 2.53 15.13 6.53
C GLN A 236 2.39 13.67 6.13
N VAL A 237 1.46 13.32 5.23
CA VAL A 237 1.30 11.95 4.71
C VAL A 237 2.52 11.52 3.89
N ALA A 238 3.06 12.40 3.05
CA ALA A 238 4.28 12.12 2.29
C ALA A 238 5.48 11.93 3.22
N TYR A 239 5.60 12.74 4.26
CA TYR A 239 6.61 12.60 5.31
C TYR A 239 6.46 11.27 6.06
N LEU A 240 5.26 10.93 6.53
CA LEU A 240 5.00 9.66 7.21
C LEU A 240 5.27 8.45 6.31
N TYR A 241 4.93 8.55 5.02
CA TYR A 241 5.22 7.50 4.05
C TYR A 241 6.73 7.37 3.78
N GLN A 242 7.46 8.48 3.74
CA GLN A 242 8.92 8.47 3.65
C GLN A 242 9.55 7.88 4.92
N GLU A 243 9.06 8.23 6.10
CA GLU A 243 9.51 7.70 7.39
C GLU A 243 9.25 6.19 7.49
N LEU A 244 8.08 5.73 7.00
CA LEU A 244 7.74 4.32 6.93
C LEU A 244 8.64 3.57 5.95
N LYS A 245 8.89 4.11 4.74
CA LYS A 245 9.85 3.52 3.79
C LYS A 245 11.26 3.48 4.35
N HIS A 246 11.67 4.53 5.07
CA HIS A 246 12.96 4.60 5.73
C HIS A 246 13.05 3.52 6.82
N THR A 247 12.02 3.38 7.65
CA THR A 247 11.95 2.35 8.69
C THR A 247 11.93 0.95 8.08
N GLN A 248 11.17 0.71 7.00
CA GLN A 248 11.14 -0.58 6.31
C GLN A 248 12.49 -0.93 5.69
N HIS A 249 13.18 0.05 5.10
CA HIS A 249 14.55 -0.11 4.60
C HIS A 249 15.52 -0.42 5.75
N LEU A 250 15.40 0.28 6.89
CA LEU A 250 16.20 0.02 8.08
C LEU A 250 15.98 -1.39 8.63
N VAL A 251 14.72 -1.84 8.77
CA VAL A 251 14.37 -3.20 9.21
C VAL A 251 14.90 -4.26 8.24
N SER A 252 14.74 -4.05 6.93
CA SER A 252 15.27 -4.98 5.92
C SER A 252 16.79 -5.06 5.98
N THR A 253 17.46 -3.92 6.13
CA THR A 253 18.92 -3.87 6.26
C THR A 253 19.38 -4.47 7.58
N GLU A 254 18.63 -4.27 8.67
CA GLU A 254 18.88 -4.89 9.98
C GLU A 254 18.90 -6.41 9.87
N HIS A 255 17.92 -6.99 9.19
CA HIS A 255 17.86 -8.43 8.99
C HIS A 255 19.07 -8.94 8.19
N GLN A 256 19.46 -8.23 7.13
CA GLN A 256 20.64 -8.59 6.33
C GLN A 256 21.93 -8.50 7.14
N VAL A 257 22.10 -7.43 7.93
CA VAL A 257 23.24 -7.23 8.82
C VAL A 257 23.27 -8.27 9.94
N ASP A 258 22.11 -8.67 10.50
CA ASP A 258 22.01 -9.76 11.50
C ASP A 258 22.44 -11.09 10.90
N VAL A 259 21.95 -11.44 9.72
CA VAL A 259 22.36 -12.65 9.02
C VAL A 259 23.86 -12.65 8.76
N PHE A 260 24.41 -11.58 8.17
CA PHE A 260 25.85 -11.42 7.95
C PHE A 260 26.64 -11.60 9.26
N SER A 261 26.21 -10.94 10.33
CA SER A 261 26.85 -11.02 11.64
C SER A 261 26.82 -12.43 12.21
N ARG A 262 25.71 -13.16 12.07
CA ARG A 262 25.58 -14.56 12.50
C ARG A 262 26.46 -15.52 11.71
N TYR A 263 26.88 -15.17 10.49
CA TYR A 263 27.93 -15.88 9.76
C TYR A 263 29.34 -15.46 10.21
N PHE A 264 29.55 -14.18 10.49
CA PHE A 264 30.84 -13.67 10.99
C PHE A 264 31.19 -14.24 12.38
N LEU A 265 30.26 -14.24 13.32
CA LEU A 265 30.52 -14.54 14.73
C LEU A 265 31.09 -15.95 14.98
N PRO A 266 30.58 -17.04 14.40
CA PRO A 266 31.19 -18.36 14.54
C PRO A 266 32.63 -18.40 14.01
N ASN A 267 32.92 -17.67 12.93
CA ASN A 267 34.29 -17.55 12.39
C ASN A 267 35.18 -16.74 13.34
N TYR A 268 34.65 -15.66 13.93
CA TYR A 268 35.35 -14.87 14.94
C TYR A 268 35.72 -15.66 16.19
N TYR A 269 34.86 -16.56 16.66
CA TYR A 269 35.13 -17.45 17.80
C TYR A 269 35.82 -18.79 17.45
N SER A 270 36.19 -18.99 16.17
CA SER A 270 36.85 -20.23 15.73
C SER A 270 38.33 -20.35 16.13
N GLY A 271 38.96 -19.24 16.54
CA GLY A 271 40.41 -19.15 16.78
C GLY A 271 41.28 -19.13 15.53
N GLN A 272 40.69 -19.15 14.33
CA GLN A 272 41.41 -19.24 13.04
C GLN A 272 41.28 -17.92 12.27
N LYS A 273 42.41 -17.29 11.95
CA LYS A 273 42.44 -15.95 11.34
C LYS A 273 42.04 -15.98 9.87
N GLU A 274 42.37 -17.07 9.19
CA GLU A 274 42.00 -17.38 7.80
C GLU A 274 40.49 -17.36 7.56
N ASN A 275 39.70 -17.72 8.58
CA ASN A 275 38.23 -17.73 8.48
C ASN A 275 37.61 -16.33 8.49
N LEU A 276 38.39 -15.29 8.81
CA LEU A 276 37.90 -13.90 8.86
C LEU A 276 38.11 -13.13 7.56
N VAL A 277 38.90 -13.66 6.61
CA VAL A 277 39.34 -12.91 5.42
C VAL A 277 38.17 -12.38 4.60
N ASP A 278 37.10 -13.16 4.47
CA ASP A 278 35.90 -12.78 3.69
C ASP A 278 34.98 -11.79 4.42
N PHE A 279 35.24 -11.50 5.71
CA PHE A 279 34.35 -10.70 6.57
C PHE A 279 34.95 -9.35 6.94
N LEU A 280 36.27 -9.17 6.90
CA LEU A 280 36.94 -7.96 7.38
C LEU A 280 37.21 -6.98 6.23
N SER A 281 37.09 -5.68 6.51
CA SER A 281 37.55 -4.66 5.57
C SER A 281 39.08 -4.54 5.55
N ASP A 282 39.63 -4.02 4.46
CA ASP A 282 41.08 -3.80 4.27
C ASP A 282 41.68 -2.71 5.19
N GLY A 283 40.84 -2.03 5.97
CA GLY A 283 41.21 -1.00 6.94
C GLY A 283 41.71 -1.58 8.26
N ASP A 284 41.27 -1.01 9.37
CA ASP A 284 41.68 -1.43 10.72
C ASP A 284 41.16 -2.81 11.09
N ALA A 285 39.96 -3.18 10.60
CA ALA A 285 39.36 -4.48 10.83
C ALA A 285 40.25 -5.66 10.39
N LYS A 286 41.11 -5.50 9.38
CA LYS A 286 41.99 -6.60 8.93
C LYS A 286 42.91 -7.13 10.02
N TYR A 287 43.18 -6.35 11.07
CA TYR A 287 44.03 -6.75 12.19
C TYR A 287 43.28 -7.47 13.32
N THR A 288 41.94 -7.58 13.23
CA THR A 288 41.09 -8.26 14.22
C THR A 288 41.61 -9.65 14.59
N VAL A 289 41.85 -9.91 15.87
CA VAL A 289 42.33 -11.22 16.33
C VAL A 289 41.13 -12.12 16.66
N PRO A 290 41.00 -13.32 16.06
CA PRO A 290 39.92 -14.24 16.41
C PRO A 290 40.04 -14.70 17.86
N LYS A 291 38.91 -14.95 18.50
CA LYS A 291 38.83 -15.55 19.83
C LYS A 291 38.54 -17.04 19.74
N ILE A 292 38.76 -17.76 20.83
CA ILE A 292 38.46 -19.19 20.94
C ILE A 292 37.22 -19.34 21.81
N GLY A 293 36.22 -20.06 21.31
CA GLY A 293 35.03 -20.42 22.08
C GLY A 293 33.95 -21.04 21.20
N THR A 294 32.94 -21.64 21.82
CA THR A 294 31.75 -22.12 21.10
C THR A 294 30.55 -21.26 21.44
N LEU A 295 29.97 -20.63 20.43
CA LEU A 295 28.72 -19.88 20.59
C LEU A 295 27.56 -20.83 20.92
N GLN A 296 26.91 -20.57 22.04
CA GLN A 296 25.69 -21.28 22.47
C GLN A 296 24.43 -20.45 22.17
N SER A 297 24.56 -19.12 22.15
CA SER A 297 23.49 -18.20 21.82
C SER A 297 24.04 -16.92 21.21
N VAL A 298 23.31 -16.37 20.24
CA VAL A 298 23.60 -15.12 19.54
C VAL A 298 22.29 -14.33 19.43
N ILE A 299 22.19 -13.21 20.14
CA ILE A 299 20.99 -12.37 20.18
C ILE A 299 21.42 -10.96 19.79
N LEU A 300 20.83 -10.42 18.72
CA LEU A 300 20.98 -9.01 18.37
C LEU A 300 20.30 -8.18 19.46
N GLU A 301 21.07 -7.32 20.12
CA GLU A 301 20.56 -6.42 21.16
C GLU A 301 20.14 -5.08 20.55
N GLN A 302 20.99 -4.54 19.68
CA GLN A 302 20.79 -3.23 19.08
C GLN A 302 21.55 -3.10 17.77
N MET A 303 20.95 -2.42 16.81
CA MET A 303 21.63 -1.87 15.64
C MET A 303 21.33 -0.37 15.54
N THR A 304 22.35 0.43 15.26
CA THR A 304 22.21 1.85 14.95
C THR A 304 22.93 2.14 13.64
N TYR A 305 22.39 3.11 12.88
CA TYR A 305 23.01 3.57 11.64
C TYR A 305 23.69 4.91 11.87
N ASP A 306 24.99 4.98 11.58
CA ASP A 306 25.75 6.23 11.55
C ASP A 306 25.68 6.81 10.13
N SER A 307 24.94 7.91 9.97
CA SER A 307 24.75 8.57 8.68
C SER A 307 26.02 9.21 8.14
N ASP A 308 26.94 9.65 9.01
CA ASP A 308 28.15 10.36 8.63
C ASP A 308 29.20 9.38 8.11
N ALA A 309 29.37 8.25 8.80
CA ALA A 309 30.26 7.17 8.37
C ALA A 309 29.64 6.28 7.29
N LYS A 310 28.30 6.26 7.18
CA LYS A 310 27.51 5.32 6.37
C LYS A 310 27.76 3.86 6.77
N GLU A 311 27.75 3.61 8.08
CA GLU A 311 28.03 2.30 8.66
C GLU A 311 27.00 1.95 9.74
N TYR A 312 26.85 0.65 10.02
CA TYR A 312 25.93 0.12 11.01
C TYR A 312 26.73 -0.33 12.23
N GLN A 313 26.45 0.26 13.39
CA GLN A 313 26.98 -0.23 14.65
C GLN A 313 26.02 -1.28 15.20
N VAL A 314 26.53 -2.49 15.43
CA VAL A 314 25.76 -3.62 15.92
C VAL A 314 26.27 -4.07 17.27
N THR A 315 25.34 -4.48 18.13
CA THR A 315 25.63 -5.01 19.46
C THR A 315 24.87 -6.31 19.67
N TYR A 316 25.59 -7.34 20.10
CA TYR A 316 25.06 -8.68 20.37
C TYR A 316 25.26 -9.07 21.82
N VAL A 317 24.28 -9.78 22.38
CA VAL A 317 24.46 -10.57 23.60
C VAL A 317 24.80 -12.00 23.19
N LEU A 318 25.96 -12.47 23.62
CA LEU A 318 26.50 -13.79 23.29
C LEU A 318 26.60 -14.65 24.54
N ALA A 319 26.25 -15.93 24.40
CA ALA A 319 26.62 -16.96 25.37
C ALA A 319 27.76 -17.78 24.76
N VAL A 320 28.96 -17.70 25.34
CA VAL A 320 30.15 -18.36 24.82
C VAL A 320 30.61 -19.43 25.81
N LYS A 321 30.71 -20.67 25.35
CA LYS A 321 31.34 -21.75 26.11
C LYS A 321 32.84 -21.74 25.83
N GLN A 322 33.64 -21.55 26.87
CA GLN A 322 35.09 -21.73 26.86
C GLN A 322 35.43 -22.79 27.90
N GLU A 323 36.07 -23.88 27.46
CA GLU A 323 36.31 -25.06 28.28
C GLU A 323 34.99 -25.60 28.88
N GLU A 324 34.85 -25.63 30.21
CA GLU A 324 33.64 -26.07 30.93
C GLU A 324 32.75 -24.92 31.41
N LYS A 325 33.11 -23.66 31.15
CA LYS A 325 32.36 -22.49 31.63
C LYS A 325 31.65 -21.78 30.48
N THR A 326 30.38 -21.46 30.69
CA THR A 326 29.61 -20.58 29.79
C THR A 326 29.58 -19.17 30.37
N THR A 327 29.97 -18.17 29.58
CA THR A 327 29.92 -16.75 29.95
C THR A 327 28.99 -16.00 29.03
N SER A 328 28.27 -15.03 29.58
CA SER A 328 27.43 -14.11 28.81
C SER A 328 28.15 -12.77 28.68
N LEU A 329 28.36 -12.32 27.44
CA LEU A 329 29.08 -11.09 27.14
C LEU A 329 28.32 -10.27 26.10
N ARG A 330 28.56 -8.97 26.10
CA ARG A 330 28.08 -8.05 25.08
C ARG A 330 29.23 -7.78 24.11
N LEU A 331 28.99 -7.99 22.81
CA LEU A 331 29.96 -7.77 21.74
C LEU A 331 29.45 -6.66 20.81
N SER A 332 30.25 -5.63 20.59
CA SER A 332 29.90 -4.52 19.67
C SER A 332 30.94 -4.39 18.56
N PHE A 333 30.49 -4.14 17.34
CA PHE A 333 31.34 -3.89 16.16
C PHE A 333 30.58 -3.11 15.09
N THR A 334 31.28 -2.67 14.07
CA THR A 334 30.73 -1.86 12.99
C THR A 334 30.76 -2.64 11.67
N VAL A 335 29.70 -2.51 10.88
CA VAL A 335 29.47 -3.20 9.61
C VAL A 335 29.17 -2.18 8.52
N LYS A 336 29.70 -2.41 7.33
CA LYS A 336 29.47 -1.57 6.16
C LYS A 336 29.06 -2.41 4.95
N VAL A 337 28.17 -1.87 4.13
CA VAL A 337 27.83 -2.45 2.82
C VAL A 337 29.07 -2.46 1.92
N SER A 338 29.34 -3.60 1.30
CA SER A 338 30.42 -3.79 0.33
C SER A 338 29.95 -4.78 -0.73
N GLU A 339 29.40 -4.27 -1.83
CA GLU A 339 28.81 -5.10 -2.89
C GLU A 339 29.81 -6.06 -3.55
N SER A 340 31.10 -5.72 -3.51
CA SER A 340 32.18 -6.57 -4.01
C SER A 340 32.64 -7.65 -3.01
N SER A 341 32.20 -7.59 -1.75
CA SER A 341 32.53 -8.63 -0.77
C SER A 341 31.64 -9.85 -0.95
N LYS A 342 32.14 -11.01 -0.52
CA LYS A 342 31.44 -12.30 -0.66
C LYS A 342 30.04 -12.32 -0.05
N TYR A 343 29.83 -11.55 1.02
CA TYR A 343 28.58 -11.51 1.77
C TYR A 343 27.82 -10.18 1.61
N GLY A 344 28.26 -9.28 0.74
CA GLY A 344 27.66 -7.95 0.54
C GLY A 344 27.92 -6.96 1.68
N PHE A 345 28.57 -7.40 2.76
CA PHE A 345 28.94 -6.61 3.94
C PHE A 345 30.36 -6.94 4.39
N VAL A 346 30.96 -6.04 5.15
CA VAL A 346 32.25 -6.22 5.83
C VAL A 346 32.23 -5.58 7.22
N VAL A 347 32.95 -6.14 8.16
CA VAL A 347 33.25 -5.55 9.47
C VAL A 347 34.35 -4.51 9.30
N THR A 348 34.16 -3.31 9.85
CA THR A 348 35.08 -2.16 9.71
C THR A 348 35.87 -1.85 10.96
N THR A 349 35.43 -2.33 12.13
CA THR A 349 36.12 -2.14 13.42
C THR A 349 36.39 -3.46 14.12
N GLU A 350 37.45 -3.52 14.93
CA GLU A 350 37.70 -4.68 15.79
C GLU A 350 36.54 -4.88 16.80
N PRO A 351 36.01 -6.11 16.96
CA PRO A 351 34.93 -6.36 17.91
C PRO A 351 35.33 -6.15 19.38
N MET A 352 34.53 -5.37 20.10
CA MET A 352 34.76 -5.02 21.50
C MET A 352 33.83 -5.82 22.42
N GLU A 353 34.41 -6.51 23.41
CA GLU A 353 33.65 -7.27 24.41
C GLU A 353 33.53 -6.52 25.74
N THR A 354 32.34 -6.60 26.34
CA THR A 354 32.06 -6.11 27.69
C THR A 354 31.22 -7.14 28.46
N SER A 355 31.23 -7.06 29.80
CA SER A 355 30.35 -7.92 30.61
C SER A 355 28.89 -7.56 30.37
N TYR A 356 28.04 -8.56 30.09
CA TYR A 356 26.60 -8.34 29.92
C TYR A 356 25.90 -8.12 31.26
N LEU A 357 26.26 -8.89 32.29
CA LEU A 357 25.76 -8.74 33.65
C LEU A 357 26.74 -7.86 34.45
N LYS A 358 26.23 -6.81 35.10
CA LYS A 358 26.96 -6.04 36.11
C LYS A 358 26.66 -6.56 37.50
#